data_AF-A0A1B9GS33-F1
#
_entry.id   AF-A0A1B9GS33-F1
#
_cell.length_a   1.000
_cell.length_b   1.000
_cell.length_c   1.000
_cell.angle_alpha   90.00
_cell.angle_beta   90.00
_cell.angle_gamma   90.00
#
_symmetry.space_group_name_H-M   'P 1'
#
loop_
_entity.id
_entity.type
_entity.pdbx_description
1 polymer ?
#
loop_
_entity_poly.entity_id
_entity_poly.type
_entity_poly.pdbx_seq_one_letter_code
_entity_poly.pdbx_strand_id
1 'polypeptide(L)'
;MPILPNFLSRRAKDPSSSSAHTVPPPPITIYYLSSPSPAPYYAPLRPVPPPSSPRALPTPTLLFSLTHPHPSTSRATSFFLSCIPDPIGFLYHSSTFIAKHLSLSAGGGNSGGVNAIEWRHQLIQLELENKEGLAATSGGKIGVSLKWVENVMTSVERGERSVDGAVKEFKGVLLHELVHTIQHDGHGTTPRWLIESIADYVRLLAGLDPPHWRKSGSGKKERGWEDGYDVGARFLEWLSGTEKPSSIGGAVIPEVPHQQPHQQQNHHQQHPLSSLNATPTHTTTSTGTEAKPTQITQGMLEYSITSGAGAKAGRGGGGGGGETDHLQRPGPGKKRPGPYPDLVRLMDARLKYEKWDDDWWKEMTGYELETLWNLYVDHYR
;
A
#
# COMPACT_ATOMS: atom_id res chain seq x y z
N MET A 1 3.33 23.99 16.08
CA MET A 1 4.28 24.00 14.95
C MET A 1 5.10 22.71 15.04
N PRO A 2 4.84 21.68 14.24
CA PRO A 2 5.71 20.52 14.21
C PRO A 2 7.06 20.94 13.60
N ILE A 3 8.15 20.58 14.28
CA ILE A 3 9.52 20.97 13.92
C ILE A 3 9.93 20.14 12.70
N LEU A 4 10.26 20.81 11.60
CA LEU A 4 10.87 20.17 10.42
C LEU A 4 12.12 19.38 10.86
N PRO A 5 12.30 18.12 10.42
CA PRO A 5 13.52 17.38 10.68
C PRO A 5 14.77 18.20 10.31
N ASN A 6 15.78 18.22 11.18
CA ASN A 6 16.98 19.08 11.06
C ASN A 6 17.72 18.98 9.71
N PHE A 7 17.55 17.88 8.96
CA PHE A 7 18.17 17.70 7.64
C PHE A 7 17.40 18.39 6.50
N LEU A 8 16.10 18.69 6.66
CA LEU A 8 15.31 19.48 5.72
C LEU A 8 15.52 21.00 5.92
N SER A 9 15.91 21.43 7.12
CA SER A 9 16.18 22.83 7.43
C SER A 9 17.51 23.35 6.88
N ARG A 10 18.41 22.47 6.40
CA ARG A 10 19.69 22.88 5.80
C ARG A 10 19.52 23.10 4.31
N ARG A 11 19.41 24.38 3.90
CA ARG A 11 19.73 24.80 2.53
C ARG A 11 21.18 24.39 2.25
N ALA A 12 21.40 23.60 1.20
CA ALA A 12 22.74 23.22 0.80
C ALA A 12 23.56 24.50 0.54
N LYS A 13 24.71 24.64 1.19
CA LYS A 13 25.76 25.57 0.74
C LYS A 13 26.36 24.96 -0.51
N ASP A 14 26.47 25.75 -1.58
CA ASP A 14 27.17 25.37 -2.80
C ASP A 14 28.59 24.88 -2.47
N PRO A 15 28.95 23.63 -2.81
CA PRO A 15 30.34 23.22 -2.75
C PRO A 15 31.05 23.69 -4.02
N SER A 16 31.93 24.67 -3.87
CA SER A 16 32.97 25.00 -4.84
C SER A 16 33.91 23.79 -5.07
N SER A 17 33.97 23.35 -6.32
CA SER A 17 35.01 22.57 -7.02
C SER A 17 35.80 21.48 -6.26
N SER A 18 35.55 20.22 -6.64
CA SER A 18 36.56 19.15 -6.75
C SER A 18 35.91 17.92 -7.39
N SER A 19 36.01 17.78 -8.73
CA SER A 19 35.52 16.60 -9.45
C SER A 19 36.51 15.43 -9.32
N ALA A 20 36.47 14.74 -8.19
CA ALA A 20 36.90 13.35 -8.15
C ALA A 20 35.67 12.50 -8.51
N HIS A 21 35.74 11.70 -9.58
CA HIS A 21 34.72 10.70 -9.88
C HIS A 21 34.75 9.59 -8.83
N THR A 22 34.23 9.86 -7.64
CA THR A 22 33.94 8.85 -6.63
C THR A 22 32.72 8.05 -7.09
N VAL A 23 32.94 6.80 -7.47
CA VAL A 23 31.87 5.83 -7.71
C VAL A 23 30.98 5.81 -6.46
N PRO A 24 29.65 6.01 -6.58
CA PRO A 24 28.76 5.96 -5.42
C PRO A 24 28.87 4.58 -4.75
N PRO A 25 28.81 4.52 -3.42
CA PRO A 25 28.89 3.24 -2.72
C PRO A 25 27.77 2.30 -3.20
N PRO A 26 28.02 0.98 -3.23
CA PRO A 26 26.99 0.02 -3.60
C PRO A 26 25.78 0.11 -2.67
N PRO A 27 24.58 -0.27 -3.14
CA PRO A 27 23.38 -0.24 -2.30
C PRO A 27 23.53 -1.19 -1.11
N ILE A 28 22.96 -0.78 0.02
CA ILE A 28 22.91 -1.60 1.24
C ILE A 28 21.73 -2.56 1.09
N THR A 29 21.93 -3.85 1.40
CA THR A 29 20.83 -4.82 1.56
C THR A 29 20.85 -5.40 2.96
N ILE A 30 19.70 -5.38 3.65
CA ILE A 30 19.53 -5.95 4.99
C ILE A 30 18.37 -6.94 4.96
N TYR A 31 18.54 -8.12 5.58
CA TYR A 31 17.52 -9.18 5.68
C TYR A 31 16.91 -9.26 7.07
N TYR A 32 15.60 -9.55 7.13
CA TYR A 32 14.82 -9.64 8.36
C TYR A 32 13.90 -10.86 8.30
N LEU A 33 13.89 -11.68 9.35
CA LEU A 33 13.05 -12.87 9.41
C LEU A 33 11.85 -12.64 10.31
N SER A 34 10.64 -12.94 9.83
CA SER A 34 9.39 -12.80 10.58
C SER A 34 9.16 -13.89 11.62
N SER A 35 10.23 -14.50 12.15
CA SER A 35 10.20 -15.74 12.95
C SER A 35 9.04 -15.73 13.94
N PRO A 36 8.33 -16.86 14.16
CA PRO A 36 7.34 -16.99 15.21
C PRO A 36 8.05 -16.90 16.57
N SER A 37 8.37 -15.69 16.98
CA SER A 37 8.91 -15.43 18.30
C SER A 37 7.71 -15.37 19.25
N PRO A 38 7.79 -15.97 20.45
CA PRO A 38 6.82 -15.73 21.52
C PRO A 38 6.84 -14.27 22.01
N ALA A 39 7.67 -13.41 21.42
CA ALA A 39 7.68 -11.97 21.68
C ALA A 39 6.32 -11.35 21.35
N PRO A 40 5.84 -10.40 22.16
CA PRO A 40 4.58 -9.70 21.91
C PRO A 40 4.60 -9.08 20.50
N TYR A 41 3.42 -8.99 19.87
CA TYR A 41 3.17 -8.47 18.50
C TYR A 41 3.78 -7.10 18.16
N TYR A 42 4.50 -6.46 19.08
CA TYR A 42 5.15 -5.15 18.97
C TYR A 42 6.68 -5.21 18.96
N ALA A 43 7.29 -6.41 19.00
CA ALA A 43 8.75 -6.51 18.95
C ALA A 43 9.26 -6.20 17.52
N PRO A 44 10.22 -5.27 17.35
CA PRO A 44 10.78 -4.95 16.05
C PRO A 44 11.47 -6.18 15.46
N LEU A 45 11.27 -6.42 14.16
CA LEU A 45 11.99 -7.47 13.45
C LEU A 45 13.48 -7.16 13.51
N ARG A 46 14.28 -8.15 13.92
CA ARG A 46 15.73 -7.97 14.01
C ARG A 46 16.38 -8.37 12.68
N PRO A 47 17.43 -7.65 12.25
CA PRO A 47 18.26 -8.10 11.15
C PRO A 47 18.78 -9.51 11.42
N VAL A 48 18.72 -10.38 10.43
CA VAL A 48 19.23 -11.75 10.53
C VAL A 48 20.47 -11.87 9.65
N PRO A 49 21.61 -12.32 10.19
CA PRO A 49 22.78 -12.59 9.37
C PRO A 49 22.47 -13.72 8.38
N PRO A 50 23.14 -13.75 7.20
CA PRO A 50 22.97 -14.84 6.25
C PRO A 50 23.19 -16.18 6.97
N PRO A 51 22.29 -17.17 6.82
CA PRO A 51 22.47 -18.44 7.48
C PRO A 51 23.74 -19.12 6.94
N SER A 52 24.52 -19.73 7.83
CA SER A 52 25.75 -20.46 7.50
C SER A 52 25.50 -21.75 6.70
N SER A 53 24.24 -22.16 6.55
CA SER A 53 23.80 -23.33 5.79
C SER A 53 22.39 -23.11 5.22
N PRO A 54 22.07 -23.64 4.04
CA PRO A 54 20.71 -23.59 3.50
C PRO A 54 19.71 -24.22 4.48
N ARG A 55 18.67 -23.47 4.85
CA ARG A 55 17.57 -23.95 5.70
C ARG A 55 16.25 -23.64 5.03
N ALA A 56 15.40 -24.64 4.88
CA ALA A 56 14.02 -24.42 4.43
C ALA A 56 13.29 -23.55 5.45
N LEU A 57 12.68 -22.47 4.99
CA LEU A 57 11.86 -21.60 5.83
C LEU A 57 10.51 -22.28 6.07
N PRO A 58 10.00 -22.33 7.32
CA PRO A 58 8.64 -22.82 7.56
C PRO A 58 7.64 -22.01 6.74
N THR A 59 6.66 -22.66 6.13
CA THR A 59 5.63 -22.07 5.25
C THR A 59 5.01 -20.74 5.75
N PRO A 60 4.67 -20.56 7.04
CA PRO A 60 4.09 -19.29 7.52
C PRO A 60 5.10 -18.15 7.70
N THR A 61 6.40 -18.42 7.51
CA THR A 61 7.46 -17.42 7.72
C THR A 61 7.66 -16.58 6.47
N LEU A 62 7.73 -15.27 6.66
CA LEU A 62 8.19 -14.30 5.67
C LEU A 62 9.65 -13.93 5.94
N LEU A 63 10.42 -13.82 4.86
CA LEU A 63 11.74 -13.22 4.82
C LEU A 63 11.59 -11.89 4.11
N PHE A 64 12.02 -10.81 4.76
CA PHE A 64 12.03 -9.48 4.18
C PHE A 64 13.45 -9.07 3.83
N SER A 65 13.62 -8.30 2.75
CA SER A 65 14.86 -7.55 2.50
C SER A 65 14.56 -6.08 2.24
N LEU A 66 15.44 -5.20 2.67
CA LEU A 66 15.43 -3.78 2.31
C LEU A 66 16.73 -3.45 1.56
N THR A 67 16.59 -2.96 0.33
CA THR A 67 17.70 -2.51 -0.51
C THR A 67 17.57 -1.02 -0.80
N HIS A 68 18.58 -0.21 -0.54
CA HIS A 68 18.56 1.22 -0.89
C HIS A 68 19.98 1.82 -1.07
N PRO A 69 20.13 2.94 -1.82
CA PRO A 69 21.35 3.74 -1.80
C PRO A 69 21.66 4.26 -0.41
N HIS A 70 22.93 4.53 -0.08
CA HIS A 70 23.27 4.99 1.27
C HIS A 70 22.56 6.33 1.60
N PRO A 71 21.93 6.49 2.79
CA PRO A 71 21.19 7.72 3.14
C PRO A 71 22.06 8.99 3.13
N SER A 72 23.36 8.86 3.43
CA SER A 72 24.30 10.00 3.35
C SER A 72 24.58 10.47 1.91
N THR A 73 24.32 9.64 0.90
CA THR A 73 24.55 9.96 -0.53
C THR A 73 23.26 10.14 -1.31
N SER A 74 22.11 9.75 -0.75
CA SER A 74 20.78 9.90 -1.37
C SER A 74 19.84 10.64 -0.43
N ARG A 75 19.57 11.92 -0.74
CA ARG A 75 18.61 12.74 0.02
C ARG A 75 17.21 12.14 -0.02
N ALA A 76 16.82 11.59 -1.17
CA ALA A 76 15.57 10.84 -1.35
C ALA A 76 15.46 9.66 -0.37
N THR A 77 16.49 8.83 -0.30
CA THR A 77 16.52 7.70 0.64
C THR A 77 16.46 8.18 2.08
N SER A 78 17.24 9.20 2.43
CA SER A 78 17.21 9.79 3.78
C SER A 78 15.83 10.33 4.13
N PHE A 79 15.14 10.97 3.18
CA PHE A 79 13.79 11.49 3.38
C PHE A 79 12.78 10.36 3.54
N PHE A 80 12.79 9.36 2.66
CA PHE A 80 11.90 8.19 2.76
C PHE A 80 12.04 7.49 4.12
N LEU A 81 13.26 7.20 4.55
CA LEU A 81 13.52 6.55 5.85
C LEU A 81 13.20 7.46 7.04
N SER A 82 13.20 8.79 6.86
CA SER A 82 12.70 9.68 7.91
C SER A 82 11.16 9.63 8.03
N CYS A 83 10.46 9.46 6.92
CA CYS A 83 9.01 9.33 6.88
C CYS A 83 8.54 7.94 7.36
N ILE A 84 9.29 6.90 7.04
CA ILE A 84 9.05 5.53 7.47
C ILE A 84 10.34 4.97 8.08
N PRO A 85 10.60 5.18 9.39
CA PRO A 85 11.82 4.74 10.05
C PRO A 85 12.04 3.23 10.06
N ASP A 86 10.95 2.46 10.06
CA ASP A 86 10.98 0.99 9.99
C ASP A 86 10.03 0.51 8.87
N PRO A 87 10.47 0.57 7.60
CA PRO A 87 9.63 0.17 6.49
C PRO A 87 9.38 -1.34 6.48
N ILE A 88 10.30 -2.14 6.99
CA ILE A 88 10.13 -3.61 7.07
C ILE A 88 9.16 -3.99 8.18
N GLY A 89 9.22 -3.37 9.35
CA GLY A 89 8.19 -3.54 10.38
C GLY A 89 6.80 -3.13 9.86
N PHE A 90 6.72 -2.03 9.10
CA PHE A 90 5.47 -1.65 8.43
C PHE A 90 4.96 -2.73 7.46
N LEU A 91 5.82 -3.27 6.59
CA LEU A 91 5.43 -4.34 5.66
C LEU A 91 5.03 -5.63 6.40
N TYR A 92 5.74 -5.99 7.47
CA TYR A 92 5.40 -7.15 8.28
C TYR A 92 4.01 -7.02 8.91
N HIS A 93 3.72 -5.92 9.61
CA HIS A 93 2.39 -5.72 10.19
C HIS A 93 1.30 -5.62 9.11
N SER A 94 1.60 -4.94 8.00
CA SER A 94 0.71 -4.89 6.84
C SER A 94 0.43 -6.28 6.26
N SER A 95 1.41 -7.19 6.19
CA SER A 95 1.17 -8.58 5.72
C SER A 95 0.14 -9.32 6.57
N THR A 96 0.20 -9.14 7.90
CA THR A 96 -0.79 -9.74 8.82
C THR A 96 -2.17 -9.10 8.69
N PHE A 97 -2.23 -7.80 8.37
CA PHE A 97 -3.46 -7.09 8.09
C PHE A 97 -4.09 -7.60 6.77
N ILE A 98 -3.30 -7.69 5.70
CA ILE A 98 -3.72 -8.20 4.39
C ILE A 98 -4.24 -9.63 4.53
N ALA A 99 -3.52 -10.52 5.21
CA ALA A 99 -3.93 -11.91 5.39
C ALA A 99 -5.30 -12.05 6.08
N LYS A 100 -5.65 -11.16 7.02
CA LYS A 100 -6.99 -11.15 7.64
C LYS A 100 -8.10 -10.74 6.67
N HIS A 101 -7.78 -9.91 5.68
CA HIS A 101 -8.74 -9.36 4.73
C HIS A 101 -8.81 -10.09 3.38
N LEU A 102 -7.85 -10.97 3.07
CA LEU A 102 -7.85 -11.77 1.85
C LEU A 102 -7.94 -13.28 2.10
N SER A 103 -7.31 -13.81 3.15
CA SER A 103 -7.27 -15.27 3.38
C SER A 103 -8.49 -15.77 4.17
N LEU A 104 -9.14 -16.85 3.73
CA LEU A 104 -10.23 -17.51 4.47
C LEU A 104 -9.76 -18.19 5.76
N SER A 105 -8.52 -18.70 5.82
CA SER A 105 -7.96 -19.40 7.00
C SER A 105 -7.77 -18.53 8.25
N ALA A 106 -7.87 -17.20 8.14
CA ALA A 106 -7.63 -16.29 9.25
C ALA A 106 -8.79 -16.22 10.27
N GLY A 107 -9.93 -16.88 10.02
CA GLY A 107 -11.06 -16.87 10.96
C GLY A 107 -11.96 -18.09 10.85
N GLY A 108 -12.02 -18.89 11.92
CA GLY A 108 -13.12 -19.83 12.20
C GLY A 108 -12.91 -21.25 11.70
N GLY A 109 -12.35 -22.11 12.55
CA GLY A 109 -12.37 -23.56 12.35
C GLY A 109 -11.94 -24.29 13.60
N ASN A 110 -12.86 -25.00 14.23
CA ASN A 110 -12.69 -25.74 15.49
C ASN A 110 -11.92 -27.07 15.28
N SER A 111 -10.79 -27.00 14.58
CA SER A 111 -9.90 -28.12 14.28
C SER A 111 -8.51 -27.72 14.74
N GLY A 112 -7.96 -28.44 15.73
CA GLY A 112 -6.73 -28.14 16.48
C GLY A 112 -5.41 -28.21 15.68
N GLY A 113 -5.40 -27.78 14.43
CA GLY A 113 -4.21 -27.45 13.67
C GLY A 113 -4.22 -25.96 13.36
N VAL A 114 -3.15 -25.25 13.74
CA VAL A 114 -2.92 -23.89 13.25
C VAL A 114 -2.88 -23.97 11.73
N ASN A 115 -3.93 -23.55 11.02
CA ASN A 115 -3.87 -23.38 9.57
C ASN A 115 -2.87 -22.26 9.30
N ALA A 116 -1.60 -22.65 9.15
CA ALA A 116 -0.50 -21.77 8.87
C ALA A 116 -0.82 -21.01 7.57
N ILE A 117 -0.64 -19.68 7.60
CA ILE A 117 -0.77 -18.85 6.40
C ILE A 117 0.20 -19.41 5.37
N GLU A 118 -0.29 -19.65 4.15
CA GLU A 118 0.55 -20.01 3.01
C GLU A 118 0.72 -18.76 2.15
N TRP A 119 1.92 -18.19 2.17
CA TRP A 119 2.23 -16.98 1.42
C TRP A 119 2.49 -17.29 -0.05
N ARG A 120 1.89 -16.52 -0.96
CA ARG A 120 2.21 -16.56 -2.40
C ARG A 120 3.72 -16.37 -2.66
N HIS A 121 4.34 -15.47 -1.89
CA HIS A 121 5.77 -15.25 -1.87
C HIS A 121 6.27 -15.20 -0.42
N GLN A 122 7.20 -16.10 -0.04
CA GLN A 122 7.84 -16.05 1.27
C GLN A 122 8.95 -15.00 1.36
N LEU A 123 9.57 -14.65 0.23
CA LEU A 123 10.54 -13.57 0.17
C LEU A 123 9.86 -12.29 -0.33
N ILE A 124 9.84 -11.26 0.51
CA ILE A 124 9.36 -9.92 0.18
C ILE A 124 10.55 -8.96 0.15
N GLN A 125 10.84 -8.39 -1.02
CA GLN A 125 11.96 -7.49 -1.23
C GLN A 125 11.45 -6.08 -1.41
N LEU A 126 11.85 -5.14 -0.56
CA LEU A 126 11.63 -3.72 -0.75
C LEU A 126 12.91 -3.08 -1.28
N GLU A 127 12.85 -2.48 -2.47
CA GLU A 127 14.00 -1.83 -3.09
C GLU A 127 13.68 -0.36 -3.39
N LEU A 128 14.50 0.56 -2.89
CA LEU A 128 14.47 1.97 -3.32
C LEU A 128 15.41 2.11 -4.52
N GLU A 129 14.83 2.31 -5.70
CA GLU A 129 15.56 2.27 -6.97
C GLU A 129 15.28 3.50 -7.84
N ASN A 130 16.19 3.83 -8.74
CA ASN A 130 15.99 4.93 -9.67
C ASN A 130 15.17 4.46 -10.88
N LYS A 131 13.88 4.79 -10.92
CA LYS A 131 12.95 4.37 -11.96
C LYS A 131 11.84 5.40 -12.19
N GLU A 132 11.11 5.25 -13.29
CA GLU A 132 9.88 6.02 -13.53
C GLU A 132 8.69 5.46 -12.75
N GLY A 133 7.61 6.25 -12.64
CA GLY A 133 6.43 5.91 -11.86
C GLY A 133 6.63 6.04 -10.36
N LEU A 134 5.63 5.63 -9.56
CA LEU A 134 5.70 5.71 -8.10
C LEU A 134 6.35 4.47 -7.50
N ALA A 135 5.77 3.32 -7.80
CA ALA A 135 6.24 2.01 -7.39
C ALA A 135 5.76 0.96 -8.41
N ALA A 136 6.29 -0.26 -8.27
CA ALA A 136 5.84 -1.41 -9.04
C ALA A 136 6.16 -2.69 -8.27
N THR A 137 5.30 -3.68 -8.41
CA THR A 137 5.50 -5.02 -7.88
C THR A 137 5.67 -6.03 -9.02
N SER A 138 6.62 -6.94 -8.84
CA SER A 138 6.76 -8.14 -9.67
C SER A 138 7.25 -9.29 -8.80
N GLY A 139 6.44 -10.34 -8.70
CA GLY A 139 6.63 -11.38 -7.70
C GLY A 139 6.66 -10.82 -6.28
N GLY A 140 7.56 -11.31 -5.44
CA GLY A 140 7.78 -10.79 -4.08
C GLY A 140 8.56 -9.48 -4.02
N LYS A 141 8.96 -8.86 -5.14
CA LYS A 141 9.74 -7.61 -5.17
C LYS A 141 8.84 -6.39 -5.34
N ILE A 142 8.96 -5.44 -4.42
CA ILE A 142 8.40 -4.09 -4.43
C ILE A 142 9.54 -3.11 -4.73
N GLY A 143 9.49 -2.45 -5.88
CA GLY A 143 10.41 -1.37 -6.22
C GLY A 143 9.76 -0.01 -6.03
N VAL A 144 10.31 0.85 -5.16
CA VAL A 144 9.87 2.23 -4.96
C VAL A 144 10.78 3.18 -5.73
N SER A 145 10.19 4.11 -6.49
CA SER A 145 10.95 5.10 -7.25
C SER A 145 11.52 6.19 -6.36
N LEU A 146 12.85 6.33 -6.39
CA LEU A 146 13.53 7.46 -5.77
C LEU A 146 13.21 8.79 -6.45
N LYS A 147 12.89 8.82 -7.76
CA LYS A 147 12.44 10.04 -8.44
C LYS A 147 11.11 10.54 -7.88
N TRP A 148 10.17 9.62 -7.66
CA TRP A 148 8.89 9.96 -7.02
C TRP A 148 9.10 10.45 -5.57
N VAL A 149 9.95 9.76 -4.80
CA VAL A 149 10.30 10.20 -3.43
C VAL A 149 10.90 11.61 -3.43
N GLU A 150 11.77 11.95 -4.39
CA GLU A 150 12.34 13.30 -4.55
C GLU A 150 11.28 14.34 -4.88
N ASN A 151 10.31 14.01 -5.73
CA ASN A 151 9.19 14.90 -6.05
C ASN A 151 8.34 15.17 -4.80
N VAL A 152 8.01 14.12 -4.03
CA VAL A 152 7.25 14.25 -2.78
C VAL A 152 8.03 15.10 -1.76
N MET A 153 9.33 14.85 -1.60
CA MET A 153 10.22 15.64 -0.75
C MET A 153 10.23 17.12 -1.15
N THR A 154 10.34 17.39 -2.45
CA THR A 154 10.35 18.76 -2.99
C THR A 154 9.03 19.49 -2.72
N SER A 155 7.88 18.82 -2.86
CA SER A 155 6.58 19.40 -2.49
C SER A 155 6.48 19.68 -0.99
N VAL A 156 7.09 18.85 -0.13
CA VAL A 156 7.16 19.11 1.32
C VAL A 156 8.03 20.33 1.62
N GLU A 157 9.20 20.44 1.00
CA GLU A 157 10.10 21.58 1.15
C GLU A 157 9.48 22.90 0.68
N ARG A 158 8.62 22.84 -0.34
CA ARG A 158 7.85 23.97 -0.86
C ARG A 158 6.60 24.31 -0.03
N GLY A 159 6.25 23.50 0.96
CA GLY A 159 5.05 23.68 1.79
C GLY A 159 3.74 23.34 1.10
N GLU A 160 3.79 22.71 -0.08
CA GLU A 160 2.62 22.24 -0.84
C GLU A 160 2.03 20.96 -0.24
N ARG A 161 2.84 20.23 0.53
CA ARG A 161 2.50 18.98 1.19
C ARG A 161 3.06 18.98 2.62
N SER A 162 2.32 18.41 3.58
CA SER A 162 2.85 18.19 4.93
C SER A 162 3.70 16.91 4.99
N VAL A 163 4.60 16.83 5.97
CA VAL A 163 5.35 15.59 6.25
C VAL A 163 4.39 14.44 6.53
N ASP A 164 3.33 14.65 7.31
CA ASP A 164 2.31 13.63 7.58
C ASP A 164 1.62 13.15 6.30
N GLY A 165 1.37 14.06 5.36
CA GLY A 165 0.84 13.74 4.04
C GLY A 165 1.79 12.87 3.22
N ALA A 166 3.11 13.12 3.30
CA ALA A 166 4.12 12.26 2.67
C ALA A 166 4.18 10.88 3.35
N VAL A 167 4.17 10.82 4.69
CA VAL A 167 4.14 9.56 5.46
C VAL A 167 2.92 8.71 5.09
N LYS A 168 1.72 9.33 5.05
CA LYS A 168 0.48 8.63 4.68
C LYS A 168 0.55 8.10 3.25
N GLU A 169 1.08 8.88 2.32
CA GLU A 169 1.18 8.47 0.91
C GLU A 169 2.19 7.34 0.73
N PHE A 170 3.38 7.43 1.32
CA PHE A 170 4.39 6.36 1.26
C PHE A 170 3.85 5.05 1.87
N LYS A 171 3.21 5.10 3.03
CA LYS A 171 2.57 3.92 3.63
C LYS A 171 1.47 3.35 2.75
N GLY A 172 0.64 4.20 2.14
CA GLY A 172 -0.43 3.79 1.25
C GLY A 172 0.07 3.08 0.00
N VAL A 173 1.11 3.62 -0.65
CA VAL A 173 1.75 2.99 -1.82
C VAL A 173 2.42 1.67 -1.42
N LEU A 174 3.19 1.63 -0.33
CA LEU A 174 3.79 0.38 0.15
C LEU A 174 2.75 -0.69 0.46
N LEU A 175 1.61 -0.33 1.05
CA LEU A 175 0.53 -1.28 1.33
C LEU A 175 -0.09 -1.81 0.04
N HIS A 176 -0.40 -0.93 -0.92
CA HIS A 176 -0.92 -1.31 -2.24
C HIS A 176 0.01 -2.33 -2.93
N GLU A 177 1.30 -2.02 -3.01
CA GLU A 177 2.29 -2.90 -3.63
C GLU A 177 2.45 -4.22 -2.86
N LEU A 178 2.43 -4.19 -1.52
CA LEU A 178 2.50 -5.40 -0.72
C LEU A 178 1.28 -6.31 -0.95
N VAL A 179 0.09 -5.75 -1.17
CA VAL A 179 -1.09 -6.55 -1.51
C VAL A 179 -0.85 -7.36 -2.78
N HIS A 180 -0.23 -6.79 -3.82
CA HIS A 180 0.11 -7.55 -5.03
C HIS A 180 1.05 -8.74 -4.79
N THR A 181 1.92 -8.68 -3.77
CA THR A 181 2.79 -9.81 -3.41
C THR A 181 2.04 -10.95 -2.70
N ILE A 182 0.86 -10.68 -2.13
CA ILE A 182 0.10 -11.62 -1.31
C ILE A 182 -1.13 -12.15 -2.07
N GLN A 183 -1.89 -11.25 -2.71
CA GLN A 183 -3.12 -11.60 -3.41
C GLN A 183 -2.85 -12.56 -4.57
N HIS A 184 -3.82 -13.40 -4.88
CA HIS A 184 -3.79 -14.28 -6.04
C HIS A 184 -4.32 -13.57 -7.30
N ASP A 185 -3.86 -13.98 -8.47
CA ASP A 185 -4.22 -13.38 -9.77
C ASP A 185 -4.85 -14.37 -10.77
N GLY A 186 -5.27 -15.54 -10.27
CA GLY A 186 -5.91 -16.57 -11.07
C GLY A 186 -5.04 -17.05 -12.22
N HIS A 187 -3.75 -17.28 -11.97
CA HIS A 187 -2.76 -17.61 -12.99
C HIS A 187 -2.65 -16.51 -14.07
N GLY A 188 -2.72 -15.25 -13.64
CA GLY A 188 -2.65 -14.06 -14.50
C GLY A 188 -3.89 -13.80 -15.36
N THR A 189 -5.04 -14.40 -15.04
CA THR A 189 -6.29 -14.23 -15.82
C THR A 189 -7.26 -13.22 -15.23
N THR A 190 -7.07 -12.81 -13.97
CA THR A 190 -7.92 -11.80 -13.35
C THR A 190 -7.81 -10.45 -14.08
N PRO A 191 -8.95 -9.77 -14.38
CA PRO A 191 -8.95 -8.45 -14.99
C PRO A 191 -8.12 -7.47 -14.16
N ARG A 192 -7.28 -6.69 -14.85
CA ARG A 192 -6.39 -5.73 -14.19
C ARG A 192 -7.15 -4.77 -13.27
N TRP A 193 -8.31 -4.26 -13.70
CA TRP A 193 -9.09 -3.34 -12.88
C TRP A 193 -9.41 -3.93 -11.50
N LEU A 194 -9.74 -5.23 -11.43
CA LEU A 194 -10.08 -5.90 -10.18
C LEU A 194 -8.85 -6.13 -9.31
N ILE A 195 -7.72 -6.52 -9.92
CA ILE A 195 -6.42 -6.65 -9.25
C ILE A 195 -5.99 -5.35 -8.57
N GLU A 196 -6.12 -4.22 -9.27
CA GLU A 196 -5.82 -2.88 -8.70
C GLU A 196 -6.84 -2.49 -7.63
N SER A 197 -8.13 -2.77 -7.87
CA SER A 197 -9.19 -2.43 -6.92
C SER A 197 -9.13 -3.22 -5.62
N ILE A 198 -8.68 -4.48 -5.63
CA ILE A 198 -8.45 -5.25 -4.40
C ILE A 198 -7.29 -4.64 -3.59
N ALA A 199 -6.19 -4.26 -4.25
CA ALA A 199 -5.07 -3.59 -3.61
C ALA A 199 -5.49 -2.27 -2.94
N ASP A 200 -6.24 -1.44 -3.67
CA ASP A 200 -6.74 -0.18 -3.11
C ASP A 200 -7.91 -0.35 -2.13
N TYR A 201 -8.69 -1.44 -2.22
CA TYR A 201 -9.70 -1.78 -1.22
C TYR A 201 -9.05 -2.09 0.13
N VAL A 202 -7.98 -2.88 0.16
CA VAL A 202 -7.23 -3.14 1.40
C VAL A 202 -6.59 -1.86 1.94
N ARG A 203 -6.05 -1.02 1.05
CA ARG A 203 -5.54 0.32 1.42
C ARG A 203 -6.61 1.21 2.03
N LEU A 204 -7.82 1.15 1.50
CA LEU A 204 -8.98 1.88 1.98
C LEU A 204 -9.40 1.42 3.39
N LEU A 205 -9.46 0.10 3.62
CA LEU A 205 -9.74 -0.47 4.93
C LEU A 205 -8.74 -0.01 6.00
N ALA A 206 -7.47 0.15 5.62
CA ALA A 206 -6.42 0.69 6.48
C ALA A 206 -6.51 2.22 6.72
N GLY A 207 -7.43 2.93 6.07
CA GLY A 207 -7.56 4.38 6.16
C GLY A 207 -6.39 5.14 5.52
N LEU A 208 -5.71 4.52 4.55
CA LEU A 208 -4.55 5.07 3.84
C LEU A 208 -4.92 5.65 2.46
N ASP A 209 -6.21 5.94 2.25
CA ASP A 209 -6.72 6.66 1.10
C ASP A 209 -6.19 8.12 1.09
N PRO A 210 -5.63 8.60 -0.04
CA PRO A 210 -5.22 9.97 -0.19
C PRO A 210 -6.43 10.90 -0.45
N PRO A 211 -6.33 12.20 -0.11
CA PRO A 211 -7.46 13.13 -0.19
C PRO A 211 -8.07 13.33 -1.59
N HIS A 212 -7.32 13.00 -2.65
CA HIS A 212 -7.74 13.19 -4.04
C HIS A 212 -8.52 12.00 -4.62
N TRP A 213 -8.67 10.90 -3.87
CA TRP A 213 -9.47 9.77 -4.33
C TRP A 213 -10.91 10.17 -4.58
N ARG A 214 -11.49 9.60 -5.64
CA ARG A 214 -12.88 9.83 -6.03
C ARG A 214 -13.81 9.29 -4.94
N LYS A 215 -14.96 9.95 -4.78
CA LYS A 215 -15.96 9.59 -3.77
C LYS A 215 -16.74 8.33 -4.18
N SER A 216 -17.38 7.67 -3.23
CA SER A 216 -18.31 6.57 -3.53
C SER A 216 -19.39 7.00 -4.53
N GLY A 217 -19.77 6.08 -5.42
CA GLY A 217 -20.66 6.35 -6.55
C GLY A 217 -20.01 7.07 -7.75
N SER A 218 -18.73 7.43 -7.67
CA SER A 218 -17.98 7.97 -8.83
C SER A 218 -17.71 6.90 -9.87
N GLY A 219 -17.41 7.33 -11.10
CA GLY A 219 -17.16 6.47 -12.24
C GLY A 219 -18.22 6.63 -13.33
N LYS A 220 -17.95 6.05 -14.50
CA LYS A 220 -18.90 6.04 -15.62
C LYS A 220 -20.10 5.15 -15.29
N LYS A 221 -21.26 5.46 -15.89
CA LYS A 221 -22.47 4.66 -15.71
C LYS A 221 -22.26 3.23 -16.24
N GLU A 222 -21.72 3.11 -17.43
CA GLU A 222 -21.40 1.83 -18.06
C GLU A 222 -19.94 1.48 -17.81
N ARG A 223 -19.68 0.25 -17.35
CA ARG A 223 -18.34 -0.30 -17.11
C ARG A 223 -17.43 0.59 -16.25
N GLY A 224 -18.01 1.42 -15.37
CA GLY A 224 -17.25 2.35 -14.54
C GLY A 224 -16.34 1.67 -13.52
N TRP A 225 -16.63 0.41 -13.17
CA TRP A 225 -15.75 -0.44 -12.35
C TRP A 225 -14.38 -0.65 -12.99
N GLU A 226 -14.27 -0.58 -14.32
CA GLU A 226 -13.01 -0.78 -15.03
C GLU A 226 -12.03 0.39 -14.90
N ASP A 227 -12.47 1.52 -14.35
CA ASP A 227 -11.56 2.57 -13.91
C ASP A 227 -10.61 2.07 -12.81
N GLY A 228 -10.91 0.93 -12.17
CA GLY A 228 -10.04 0.27 -11.20
C GLY A 228 -9.78 1.11 -9.96
N TYR A 229 -8.64 0.83 -9.29
CA TYR A 229 -8.08 1.66 -8.22
C TYR A 229 -9.13 2.12 -7.19
N ASP A 230 -9.19 3.42 -6.89
CA ASP A 230 -10.10 4.07 -5.95
C ASP A 230 -11.58 3.83 -6.26
N VAL A 231 -11.98 3.86 -7.53
CA VAL A 231 -13.38 3.68 -7.93
C VAL A 231 -13.84 2.25 -7.67
N GLY A 232 -13.07 1.26 -8.10
CA GLY A 232 -13.41 -0.13 -7.83
C GLY A 232 -13.21 -0.50 -6.35
N ALA A 233 -12.24 0.10 -5.65
CA ALA A 233 -12.07 -0.09 -4.20
C ALA A 233 -13.30 0.35 -3.41
N ARG A 234 -13.89 1.51 -3.74
CA ARG A 234 -15.14 2.01 -3.13
C ARG A 234 -16.34 1.13 -3.47
N PHE A 235 -16.37 0.58 -4.69
CA PHE A 235 -17.39 -0.37 -5.09
C PHE A 235 -17.29 -1.68 -4.30
N LEU A 236 -16.09 -2.23 -4.11
CA LEU A 236 -15.84 -3.39 -3.26
C LEU A 236 -16.18 -3.13 -1.78
N GLU A 237 -15.88 -1.93 -1.27
CA GLU A 237 -16.27 -1.48 0.08
C GLU A 237 -17.79 -1.48 0.26
N TRP A 238 -18.52 -0.96 -0.72
CA TRP A 238 -19.98 -0.98 -0.73
C TRP A 238 -20.55 -2.40 -0.86
N LEU A 239 -20.01 -3.27 -1.72
CA LEU A 239 -20.48 -4.65 -1.78
C LEU A 239 -20.23 -5.42 -0.49
N SER A 240 -19.08 -5.20 0.14
CA SER A 240 -18.68 -5.90 1.36
C SER A 240 -19.37 -5.39 2.62
N GLY A 241 -20.02 -4.21 2.55
CA GLY A 241 -20.66 -3.59 3.72
C GLY A 241 -19.69 -3.05 4.75
N THR A 242 -18.44 -2.79 4.36
CA THR A 242 -17.38 -2.33 5.27
C THR A 242 -17.26 -0.81 5.37
N GLU A 243 -18.19 -0.09 4.75
CA GLU A 243 -18.25 1.36 4.84
C GLU A 243 -18.37 1.80 6.30
N LYS A 244 -17.50 2.71 6.72
CA LYS A 244 -17.64 3.34 8.04
C LYS A 244 -18.85 4.28 8.01
N PRO A 245 -19.75 4.23 9.01
CA PRO A 245 -20.81 5.22 9.12
C PRO A 245 -20.20 6.62 9.17
N SER A 246 -20.65 7.51 8.30
CA SER A 246 -20.28 8.93 8.34
C SER A 246 -20.85 9.56 9.62
N SER A 247 -20.12 9.48 10.73
CA SER A 247 -20.50 10.11 12.01
C SER A 247 -19.26 10.48 12.83
N ILE A 248 -18.98 11.79 12.86
CA ILE A 248 -18.38 12.54 13.99
C ILE A 248 -16.96 12.14 14.42
N GLY A 249 -15.99 13.01 14.07
CA GLY A 249 -14.87 13.38 14.94
C GLY A 249 -13.93 12.29 15.43
N GLY A 250 -12.79 12.14 14.74
CA GLY A 250 -11.49 11.81 15.35
C GLY A 250 -11.41 10.52 16.19
N ALA A 251 -11.21 9.37 15.54
CA ALA A 251 -10.56 8.24 16.19
C ALA A 251 -9.04 8.37 15.98
N VAL A 252 -8.39 9.01 16.94
CA VAL A 252 -6.93 9.04 17.11
C VAL A 252 -6.47 7.62 17.44
N ILE A 253 -5.48 7.11 16.69
CA ILE A 253 -4.78 5.87 17.04
C ILE A 253 -4.09 6.12 18.40
N PRO A 254 -4.20 5.22 19.40
CA PRO A 254 -3.53 5.42 20.68
C PRO A 254 -2.02 5.55 20.48
N GLU A 255 -1.45 6.69 20.87
CA GLU A 255 -0.01 6.84 21.04
C GLU A 255 0.48 5.81 22.06
N VAL A 256 1.53 5.07 21.69
CA VAL A 256 2.28 4.24 22.64
C VAL A 256 3.10 5.19 23.53
N PRO A 257 2.99 5.13 24.87
CA PRO A 257 3.77 6.00 25.74
C PRO A 257 5.28 5.77 25.56
N HIS A 258 5.99 6.84 25.22
CA HIS A 258 7.45 6.87 25.26
C HIS A 258 7.95 6.67 26.69
N GLN A 259 8.47 5.48 27.00
CA GLN A 259 9.28 5.28 28.20
C GLN A 259 10.71 5.80 27.94
N GLN A 260 11.16 6.69 28.82
CA GLN A 260 12.51 7.23 28.84
C GLN A 260 13.55 6.12 29.03
N PRO A 261 14.74 6.22 28.41
CA PRO A 261 15.78 5.21 28.56
C PRO A 261 16.38 5.25 29.96
N HIS A 262 16.12 4.20 30.75
CA HIS A 262 16.88 3.91 31.95
C HIS A 262 18.32 3.51 31.58
N GLN A 263 19.27 4.20 32.21
CA GLN A 263 20.70 3.91 32.16
C GLN A 263 20.96 2.48 32.64
N GLN A 264 21.40 1.58 31.76
CA GLN A 264 21.97 0.30 32.15
C GLN A 264 23.50 0.41 32.16
N GLN A 265 24.04 0.16 33.35
CA GLN A 265 25.46 0.18 33.67
C GLN A 265 26.24 -0.85 32.86
N ASN A 266 27.42 -0.42 32.41
CA ASN A 266 28.45 -1.22 31.77
C ASN A 266 28.86 -2.43 32.63
N HIS A 267 28.81 -3.63 32.05
CA HIS A 267 29.78 -4.66 32.39
C HIS A 267 30.51 -5.17 31.15
N HIS A 268 31.82 -4.91 31.17
CA HIS A 268 32.85 -5.43 30.29
C HIS A 268 32.88 -6.95 30.30
N GLN A 269 32.87 -7.57 29.11
CA GLN A 269 33.67 -8.76 28.86
C GLN A 269 34.21 -8.71 27.44
N GLN A 270 35.50 -8.43 27.35
CA GLN A 270 36.33 -8.55 26.15
C GLN A 270 36.57 -10.03 25.84
N HIS A 271 36.74 -10.40 24.56
CA HIS A 271 37.74 -11.34 24.02
C HIS A 271 37.46 -11.63 22.52
N PRO A 272 38.45 -12.04 21.68
CA PRO A 272 39.00 -11.15 20.65
C PRO A 272 38.66 -11.52 19.20
N LEU A 273 38.84 -10.53 18.33
CA LEU A 273 38.84 -10.58 16.86
C LEU A 273 39.80 -11.64 16.32
N SER A 274 39.35 -12.42 15.33
CA SER A 274 40.21 -13.19 14.43
C SER A 274 39.81 -12.90 12.99
N SER A 275 40.78 -12.35 12.26
CA SER A 275 40.77 -11.93 10.86
C SER A 275 40.79 -13.13 9.90
N LEU A 276 39.91 -13.17 8.90
CA LEU A 276 40.17 -13.91 7.66
C LEU A 276 39.55 -13.20 6.46
N ASN A 277 40.42 -12.89 5.50
CA ASN A 277 40.11 -12.36 4.17
C ASN A 277 39.34 -13.39 3.33
N ALA A 278 38.37 -12.96 2.52
CA ALA A 278 37.74 -13.79 1.50
C ALA A 278 37.81 -13.13 0.12
N THR A 279 38.34 -13.88 -0.83
CA THR A 279 38.51 -13.57 -2.25
C THR A 279 37.19 -13.82 -3.02
N PRO A 280 36.79 -12.99 -4.00
CA PRO A 280 35.55 -13.18 -4.73
C PRO A 280 35.65 -14.29 -5.80
N THR A 281 34.60 -15.09 -5.97
CA THR A 281 34.44 -15.98 -7.13
C THR A 281 33.06 -15.75 -7.75
N HIS A 282 33.04 -15.50 -9.05
CA HIS A 282 31.86 -15.27 -9.87
C HIS A 282 31.16 -16.60 -10.21
N THR A 283 29.83 -16.60 -10.23
CA THR A 283 29.06 -17.63 -10.95
C THR A 283 27.82 -17.02 -11.60
N THR A 284 27.62 -17.42 -12.85
CA THR A 284 26.67 -16.96 -13.86
C THR A 284 25.24 -17.41 -13.60
N THR A 285 24.27 -16.52 -13.86
CA THR A 285 22.83 -16.78 -13.76
C THR A 285 22.22 -17.05 -15.12
N SER A 286 21.47 -18.16 -15.26
CA SER A 286 20.65 -18.47 -16.43
C SER A 286 19.31 -17.75 -16.37
N THR A 287 18.90 -17.19 -17.49
CA THR A 287 17.67 -16.41 -17.72
C THR A 287 16.43 -17.29 -17.83
N GLY A 288 15.42 -17.02 -16.99
CA GLY A 288 14.04 -17.50 -17.13
C GLY A 288 13.10 -16.31 -17.34
N THR A 289 12.12 -16.47 -18.23
CA THR A 289 11.26 -15.44 -18.83
C THR A 289 10.44 -14.64 -17.81
N GLU A 290 10.58 -13.31 -17.86
CA GLU A 290 10.10 -12.31 -16.88
C GLU A 290 8.65 -11.86 -17.14
N ALA A 291 7.83 -11.79 -16.08
CA ALA A 291 6.49 -11.22 -16.12
C ALA A 291 6.54 -9.68 -16.09
N LYS A 292 5.69 -9.01 -16.89
CA LYS A 292 5.70 -7.54 -17.04
C LYS A 292 5.24 -6.83 -15.74
N PRO A 293 6.00 -5.83 -15.24
CA PRO A 293 5.66 -5.11 -14.01
C PRO A 293 4.35 -4.32 -14.10
N THR A 294 3.55 -4.32 -13.02
CA THR A 294 2.43 -3.38 -12.83
C THR A 294 3.01 -2.01 -12.46
N GLN A 295 2.73 -0.96 -13.24
CA GLN A 295 3.25 0.39 -13.00
C GLN A 295 2.11 1.34 -12.66
N ILE A 296 2.21 2.02 -11.51
CA ILE A 296 1.42 3.22 -11.27
C ILE A 296 2.14 4.39 -11.97
N THR A 297 1.50 4.96 -12.99
CA THR A 297 2.03 6.11 -13.75
C THR A 297 1.45 7.44 -13.26
N GLN A 298 2.26 8.50 -13.26
CA GLN A 298 1.85 9.84 -12.84
C GLN A 298 0.65 10.39 -13.67
N GLY A 299 0.48 9.93 -14.92
CA GLY A 299 -0.65 10.29 -15.79
C GLY A 299 -2.02 9.77 -15.34
N MET A 300 -2.08 8.76 -14.46
CA MET A 300 -3.33 8.35 -13.80
C MET A 300 -3.74 9.32 -12.69
N LEU A 301 -2.90 10.31 -12.35
CA LEU A 301 -3.18 11.38 -11.38
C LEU A 301 -3.42 12.76 -12.03
N GLU A 302 -3.18 12.94 -13.34
CA GLU A 302 -3.13 14.28 -13.98
C GLU A 302 -4.41 14.76 -14.69
N TYR A 303 -5.50 13.98 -14.71
CA TYR A 303 -6.81 14.46 -15.18
C TYR A 303 -7.52 15.36 -14.15
N SER A 304 -6.86 16.37 -13.59
CA SER A 304 -7.57 17.30 -12.69
C SER A 304 -6.94 18.68 -12.48
N ILE A 305 -6.11 19.18 -13.42
CA ILE A 305 -5.61 20.56 -13.36
C ILE A 305 -5.84 21.26 -14.69
N THR A 306 -7.07 21.68 -14.95
CA THR A 306 -7.34 22.98 -15.58
C THR A 306 -8.71 23.48 -15.10
N SER A 307 -8.71 24.57 -14.34
CA SER A 307 -9.92 25.32 -14.01
C SER A 307 -9.70 26.80 -14.34
N GLY A 308 -10.63 27.34 -15.13
CA GLY A 308 -11.04 28.74 -15.07
C GLY A 308 -10.63 29.60 -16.27
N ALA A 309 -11.60 30.08 -17.05
CA ALA A 309 -12.30 31.34 -16.76
C ALA A 309 -13.11 31.86 -17.97
N GLY A 310 -14.31 32.37 -17.71
CA GLY A 310 -14.86 33.53 -18.44
C GLY A 310 -16.16 33.31 -19.22
N ALA A 311 -17.30 33.67 -18.62
CA ALA A 311 -18.19 34.73 -19.15
C ALA A 311 -19.43 34.91 -18.25
N LYS A 312 -19.70 36.18 -17.87
CA LYS A 312 -20.86 36.65 -17.12
C LYS A 312 -21.91 37.26 -18.07
N ALA A 313 -23.14 37.34 -17.52
CA ALA A 313 -24.32 38.15 -17.90
C ALA A 313 -25.22 37.58 -19.02
N GLY A 314 -26.54 37.47 -18.92
CA GLY A 314 -27.52 37.86 -17.89
C GLY A 314 -28.74 38.55 -18.53
N ARG A 315 -29.94 37.95 -18.48
CA ARG A 315 -31.30 38.55 -18.31
C ARG A 315 -32.41 37.69 -18.94
N GLY A 316 -33.55 37.61 -18.24
CA GLY A 316 -34.87 37.20 -18.74
C GLY A 316 -35.71 36.55 -17.64
N GLY A 317 -36.80 37.19 -17.21
CA GLY A 317 -37.57 36.86 -15.99
C GLY A 317 -38.98 36.28 -16.24
N GLY A 318 -39.74 36.21 -15.13
CA GLY A 318 -41.16 35.78 -15.04
C GLY A 318 -41.26 34.34 -14.52
N GLY A 319 -41.97 33.98 -13.45
CA GLY A 319 -43.06 34.60 -12.71
C GLY A 319 -44.18 33.56 -12.57
N GLY A 320 -44.65 33.26 -11.35
CA GLY A 320 -45.86 32.45 -11.12
C GLY A 320 -45.68 31.35 -10.08
N GLY A 321 -46.47 31.42 -9.01
CA GLY A 321 -46.34 30.61 -7.79
C GLY A 321 -47.10 29.28 -7.79
N GLY A 322 -46.98 28.57 -6.67
CA GLY A 322 -47.73 27.34 -6.40
C GLY A 322 -47.06 26.48 -5.33
N GLU A 323 -47.69 26.46 -4.16
CA GLU A 323 -47.67 25.40 -3.15
C GLU A 323 -46.37 25.07 -2.37
N THR A 324 -46.52 25.27 -1.06
CA THR A 324 -45.78 24.63 0.00
C THR A 324 -45.86 23.11 -0.15
N ASP A 325 -44.77 22.46 -0.54
CA ASP A 325 -44.56 21.06 -0.24
C ASP A 325 -43.29 20.93 0.58
N HIS A 326 -43.44 20.35 1.76
CA HIS A 326 -42.34 20.01 2.63
C HIS A 326 -41.35 19.16 1.84
N LEU A 327 -40.07 19.52 1.89
CA LEU A 327 -38.95 18.70 1.41
C LEU A 327 -39.17 17.24 1.85
N GLN A 328 -39.73 16.45 0.95
CA GLN A 328 -39.88 15.02 1.14
C GLN A 328 -38.47 14.46 1.16
N ARG A 329 -38.08 13.99 2.35
CA ARG A 329 -36.99 13.06 2.56
C ARG A 329 -37.04 11.96 1.48
N PRO A 330 -35.90 11.51 0.94
CA PRO A 330 -35.90 10.36 0.06
C PRO A 330 -36.63 9.19 0.72
N GLY A 331 -37.65 8.66 0.05
CA GLY A 331 -38.51 7.59 0.54
C GLY A 331 -37.77 6.25 0.75
N PRO A 332 -38.40 5.28 1.41
CA PRO A 332 -37.78 4.02 1.80
C PRO A 332 -37.69 3.03 0.62
N GLY A 333 -36.54 2.35 0.47
CA GLY A 333 -36.54 0.94 0.07
C GLY A 333 -36.09 0.52 -1.35
N LYS A 334 -35.02 1.07 -1.94
CA LYS A 334 -34.24 0.25 -2.90
C LYS A 334 -33.37 -0.72 -2.08
N LYS A 335 -33.68 -2.01 -2.10
CA LYS A 335 -32.91 -3.04 -1.39
C LYS A 335 -31.46 -3.05 -1.92
N ARG A 336 -30.50 -2.67 -1.07
CA ARG A 336 -29.06 -2.88 -1.32
C ARG A 336 -28.82 -4.39 -1.45
N PRO A 337 -28.22 -4.89 -2.55
CA PRO A 337 -27.76 -6.26 -2.60
C PRO A 337 -26.64 -6.46 -1.57
N GLY A 338 -26.69 -7.55 -0.81
CA GLY A 338 -25.74 -7.81 0.28
C GLY A 338 -26.09 -7.12 1.61
N PRO A 339 -25.10 -6.82 2.48
CA PRO A 339 -23.67 -6.89 2.21
C PRO A 339 -23.16 -8.33 2.03
N TYR A 340 -22.01 -8.46 1.36
CA TYR A 340 -21.29 -9.71 1.13
C TYR A 340 -19.91 -9.63 1.82
N PRO A 341 -19.82 -9.76 3.16
CA PRO A 341 -18.62 -9.41 3.91
C PRO A 341 -17.36 -10.18 3.51
N ASP A 342 -17.52 -11.43 3.06
CA ASP A 342 -16.41 -12.29 2.65
C ASP A 342 -16.19 -12.31 1.13
N LEU A 343 -16.87 -11.46 0.34
CA LEU A 343 -16.80 -11.51 -1.13
C LEU A 343 -15.37 -11.45 -1.67
N VAL A 344 -14.60 -10.45 -1.24
CA VAL A 344 -13.20 -10.27 -1.68
C VAL A 344 -12.31 -11.43 -1.21
N ARG A 345 -12.54 -11.95 0.01
CA ARG A 345 -11.81 -13.10 0.55
C ARG A 345 -12.11 -14.38 -0.22
N LEU A 346 -13.36 -14.60 -0.59
CA LEU A 346 -13.80 -15.76 -1.37
C LEU A 346 -13.22 -15.70 -2.78
N MET A 347 -13.22 -14.52 -3.42
CA MET A 347 -12.58 -14.30 -4.72
C MET A 347 -11.09 -14.61 -4.66
N ASP A 348 -10.34 -13.99 -3.75
CA ASP A 348 -8.90 -14.20 -3.62
C ASP A 348 -8.56 -15.68 -3.33
N ALA A 349 -9.32 -16.32 -2.43
CA ALA A 349 -9.12 -17.73 -2.10
C ALA A 349 -9.36 -18.68 -3.28
N ARG A 350 -10.33 -18.39 -4.17
CA ARG A 350 -10.53 -19.17 -5.40
C ARG A 350 -9.43 -18.92 -6.42
N LEU A 351 -8.99 -17.67 -6.57
CA LEU A 351 -7.90 -17.28 -7.48
C LEU A 351 -6.58 -18.00 -7.17
N LYS A 352 -6.42 -18.60 -5.99
CA LYS A 352 -5.30 -19.48 -5.67
C LYS A 352 -5.23 -20.72 -6.57
N TYR A 353 -6.37 -21.29 -6.93
CA TYR A 353 -6.47 -22.60 -7.61
C TYR A 353 -7.15 -22.53 -8.97
N GLU A 354 -7.89 -21.46 -9.25
CA GLU A 354 -8.75 -21.32 -10.43
C GLU A 354 -8.34 -20.10 -11.27
N LYS A 355 -8.63 -20.16 -12.57
CA LYS A 355 -8.61 -18.97 -13.44
C LYS A 355 -9.84 -18.11 -13.13
N TRP A 356 -9.72 -16.81 -13.34
CA TRP A 356 -10.83 -15.89 -13.21
C TRP A 356 -11.97 -16.24 -14.17
N ASP A 357 -13.19 -16.14 -13.66
CA ASP A 357 -14.43 -16.30 -14.40
C ASP A 357 -15.39 -15.16 -14.01
N ASP A 358 -15.98 -14.49 -15.00
CA ASP A 358 -16.91 -13.39 -14.77
C ASP A 358 -18.23 -13.86 -14.12
N ASP A 359 -18.59 -15.14 -14.27
CA ASP A 359 -19.80 -15.72 -13.66
C ASP A 359 -19.73 -15.74 -12.12
N TRP A 360 -18.54 -15.60 -11.53
CA TRP A 360 -18.36 -15.56 -10.07
C TRP A 360 -19.14 -14.43 -9.40
N TRP A 361 -19.34 -13.29 -10.07
CA TRP A 361 -20.17 -12.22 -9.54
C TRP A 361 -21.58 -12.71 -9.25
N LYS A 362 -22.19 -13.39 -10.22
CA LYS A 362 -23.54 -13.95 -10.09
C LYS A 362 -23.58 -15.12 -9.13
N GLU A 363 -22.59 -16.00 -9.18
CA GLU A 363 -22.51 -17.14 -8.26
C GLU A 363 -22.45 -16.69 -6.80
N MET A 364 -21.60 -15.71 -6.49
CA MET A 364 -21.35 -15.26 -5.12
C MET A 364 -22.39 -14.26 -4.60
N THR A 365 -23.01 -13.47 -5.49
CA THR A 365 -23.92 -12.38 -5.08
C THR A 365 -25.38 -12.60 -5.49
N GLY A 366 -25.64 -13.46 -6.47
CA GLY A 366 -26.93 -13.60 -7.15
C GLY A 366 -27.16 -12.61 -8.29
N TYR A 367 -26.22 -11.70 -8.57
CA TYR A 367 -26.36 -10.64 -9.56
C TYR A 367 -25.15 -10.56 -10.50
N GLU A 368 -25.40 -10.22 -11.76
CA GLU A 368 -24.34 -9.89 -12.72
C GLU A 368 -23.58 -8.63 -12.27
N LEU A 369 -22.29 -8.53 -12.61
CA LEU A 369 -21.44 -7.37 -12.28
C LEU A 369 -22.06 -6.03 -12.71
N GLU A 370 -22.61 -5.98 -13.93
CA GLU A 370 -23.25 -4.78 -14.44
C GLU A 370 -24.48 -4.37 -13.62
N THR A 371 -25.23 -5.35 -13.11
CA THR A 371 -26.39 -5.06 -12.24
C THR A 371 -25.92 -4.52 -10.90
N LEU A 372 -24.90 -5.14 -10.29
CA LEU A 372 -24.30 -4.66 -9.04
C LEU A 372 -23.78 -3.22 -9.18
N TRP A 373 -23.09 -2.93 -10.27
CA TRP A 373 -22.55 -1.59 -10.53
C TRP A 373 -23.65 -0.54 -10.69
N ASN A 374 -24.69 -0.85 -11.46
CA ASN A 374 -25.82 0.06 -11.63
C ASN A 374 -26.51 0.35 -10.29
N LEU A 375 -26.67 -0.66 -9.44
CA LEU A 375 -27.22 -0.49 -8.09
C LEU A 375 -26.31 0.35 -7.18
N TYR A 376 -24.98 0.18 -7.28
CA TYR A 376 -24.00 1.01 -6.57
C TYR A 376 -24.09 2.47 -7.01
N VAL A 377 -24.07 2.76 -8.31
CA VAL A 377 -24.17 4.12 -8.83
C VAL A 377 -25.50 4.78 -8.44
N ASP A 378 -26.61 4.04 -8.55
CA ASP A 378 -27.94 4.50 -8.13
C ASP A 378 -28.03 4.77 -6.62
N HIS A 379 -27.26 4.07 -5.79
CA HIS A 379 -27.29 4.23 -4.34
C HIS A 379 -26.75 5.60 -3.86
N TYR A 380 -25.80 6.19 -4.59
CA TYR A 380 -25.17 7.47 -4.23
C TYR A 380 -25.62 8.66 -5.08
N ARG A 381 -26.63 8.48 -5.94
CA ARG A 381 -27.18 9.53 -6.81
C ARG A 381 -28.46 10.17 -6.28
#